data_AF-A0A1V3C3A1-F1
#
_entry.id   AF-A0A1V3C3A1-F1
#
_cell.length_a   1.000
_cell.length_b   1.000
_cell.length_c   1.000
_cell.angle_alpha   90.00
_cell.angle_beta   90.00
_cell.angle_gamma   90.00
#
_symmetry.space_group_name_H-M   'P 1'
#
loop_
_entity.id
_entity.type
_entity.pdbx_description
1 polymer ?
#
loop_
_entity_poly.entity_id
_entity_poly.type
_entity_poly.pdbx_seq_one_letter_code
_entity_poly.pdbx_strand_id
1 'polypeptide(L)' 'MLAEEGLRAALHGLVGRSDLPIDLGYDLSRTLSPTVETAAYFVVAEAVTNAVKHSGAERIGSRAAAARTRWGA' A
#
# COMPACT_ATOMS: atom_id res chain seq x y z
N MET A 1 -6.66 7.10 12.13
CA MET A 1 -5.30 6.74 12.62
C MET A 1 -5.08 5.28 12.28
N LEU A 2 -3.92 4.85 11.74
CA LEU A 2 -3.68 3.43 11.36
C LEU A 2 -4.12 2.44 12.46
N ALA A 3 -4.03 2.85 13.72
CA ALA A 3 -4.39 2.06 14.90
C ALA A 3 -5.87 1.68 15.06
N GLU A 4 -6.84 2.40 14.46
CA GLU A 4 -8.28 2.14 14.68
C GLU A 4 -8.96 1.46 13.49
N GLU A 5 -8.41 1.63 12.29
CA GLU A 5 -9.08 1.28 11.02
C GLU A 5 -8.20 0.35 10.15
N GLY A 6 -6.94 0.12 10.58
CA GLY A 6 -5.97 -0.80 9.98
C GLY A 6 -5.31 -0.27 8.70
N LEU A 7 -4.36 -1.04 8.18
CA LEU A 7 -3.61 -0.70 6.95
C LEU A 7 -4.52 -0.43 5.75
N ARG A 8 -5.61 -1.20 5.59
CA ARG A 8 -6.54 -1.05 4.44
C ARG A 8 -7.12 0.35 4.36
N ALA A 9 -7.70 0.85 5.46
CA ALA A 9 -8.31 2.16 5.50
C ALA A 9 -7.28 3.28 5.26
N ALA A 10 -6.08 3.14 5.84
CA ALA A 10 -5.00 4.11 5.62
C ALA A 10 -4.56 4.18 4.15
N LEU A 11 -4.47 3.04 3.45
CA LEU A 11 -4.16 3.02 2.03
C LEU A 11 -5.29 3.62 1.19
N HIS A 12 -6.56 3.42 1.54
CA HIS A 12 -7.67 4.12 0.89
C HIS A 12 -7.57 5.65 1.05
N GLY A 13 -7.22 6.12 2.25
CA GLY A 13 -6.99 7.55 2.48
C GLY A 13 -5.78 8.11 1.72
N LEU A 14 -4.75 7.30 1.45
CA LEU A 14 -3.64 7.67 0.57
C LEU A 14 -4.12 7.83 -0.88
N VAL A 15 -4.87 6.84 -1.39
CA VAL A 15 -5.41 6.86 -2.77
C VAL A 15 -6.30 8.08 -2.99
N GLY A 16 -7.20 8.38 -2.06
CA GLY A 16 -8.12 9.52 -2.20
C GLY A 16 -7.47 10.90 -2.22
N ARG A 17 -6.16 11.00 -1.91
CA ARG A 17 -5.40 12.25 -1.91
C ARG A 17 -4.38 12.36 -3.04
N SER A 18 -4.26 11.34 -3.90
CA SER A 18 -3.28 11.35 -4.98
C SER A 18 -3.78 12.14 -6.19
N ASP A 19 -2.87 12.88 -6.83
CA ASP A 19 -3.14 13.60 -8.08
C ASP A 19 -3.26 12.67 -9.30
N LEU A 20 -2.77 11.43 -9.19
CA LEU A 20 -2.93 10.39 -10.21
C LEU A 20 -3.96 9.35 -9.76
N PRO A 21 -4.79 8.82 -10.68
CA PRO A 21 -5.61 7.66 -10.38
C PRO A 21 -4.75 6.48 -9.88
N ILE A 22 -5.14 5.92 -8.74
CA ILE A 22 -4.48 4.73 -8.17
C ILE A 22 -5.46 3.57 -8.10
N ASP A 23 -5.13 2.47 -8.78
CA ASP A 23 -5.79 1.18 -8.59
C ASP A 23 -5.14 0.45 -7.40
N LEU A 24 -5.90 0.22 -6.33
CA LEU A 24 -5.42 -0.43 -5.13
C LEU A 24 -6.05 -1.80 -4.94
N GLY A 25 -5.23 -2.84 -5.08
CA GLY A 25 -5.56 -4.21 -4.69
C GLY A 25 -5.12 -4.49 -3.25
N TYR A 26 -6.02 -5.07 -2.45
CA TYR A 26 -5.71 -5.48 -1.08
C TYR A 26 -6.11 -6.94 -0.85
N ASP A 27 -5.10 -7.80 -0.73
CA ASP A 27 -5.18 -9.26 -0.66
C ASP A 27 -4.36 -9.79 0.53
N LEU A 28 -4.63 -9.23 1.71
CA LEU A 28 -4.09 -9.69 2.98
C LEU A 28 -5.21 -10.43 3.72
N SER A 29 -5.06 -11.74 3.86
CA SER A 29 -6.02 -12.61 4.52
C SER A 29 -5.87 -12.67 6.04
N ARG A 30 -4.75 -12.15 6.57
CA ARG A 30 -4.43 -12.14 8.00
C ARG A 30 -4.16 -10.73 8.48
N THR A 31 -4.52 -10.47 9.73
CA THR A 31 -4.11 -9.25 10.44
C THR A 31 -2.58 -9.23 10.54
N LEU A 32 -1.99 -8.10 10.17
CA LEU A 32 -0.56 -7.87 10.32
C LEU A 32 -0.28 -7.33 11.72
N SER A 33 0.96 -7.48 12.21
CA SER A 33 1.32 -6.76 13.44
C SER A 33 1.31 -5.24 13.17
N PRO A 34 1.02 -4.40 14.18
CA PRO A 34 0.97 -2.95 13.99
C PRO A 34 2.25 -2.36 13.38
N THR A 35 3.42 -2.94 13.71
CA THR A 35 4.71 -2.55 13.13
C THR A 35 4.77 -2.84 11.64
N VAL A 36 4.28 -4.01 11.20
CA VAL A 36 4.27 -4.38 9.78
C VAL A 36 3.25 -3.54 9.01
N GLU A 37 2.09 -3.24 9.60
CA GLU A 37 1.12 -2.32 8.99
C GLU A 37 1.72 -0.94 8.77
N THR A 38 2.37 -0.40 9.80
CA THR A 38 3.03 0.90 9.73
C THR A 38 4.11 0.92 8.64
N ALA A 39 4.99 -0.10 8.63
CA ALA A 39 6.03 -0.20 7.61
C ALA A 39 5.45 -0.30 6.20
N ALA A 40 4.44 -1.17 6.00
CA ALA A 40 3.79 -1.34 4.70
C ALA A 40 3.13 -0.05 4.21
N TYR A 41 2.49 0.71 5.10
CA TYR A 41 1.91 2.01 4.76
C TYR A 41 2.98 2.98 4.23
N PHE A 42 4.10 3.14 4.95
CA PHE A 42 5.15 4.08 4.54
C PHE A 42 5.82 3.66 3.23
N VAL A 43 6.03 2.35 3.02
CA VAL A 43 6.55 1.84 1.75
C VAL A 43 5.63 2.20 0.59
N VAL A 44 4.32 1.99 0.73
CA VAL A 44 3.37 2.35 -0.34
C VAL A 44 3.28 3.87 -0.53
N ALA A 45 3.24 4.65 0.55
CA ALA A 45 3.17 6.11 0.48
C ALA A 45 4.38 6.72 -0.25
N GLU A 46 5.58 6.23 0.04
CA GLU A 46 6.80 6.68 -0.60
C GLU A 46 6.86 6.24 -2.06
N ALA A 47 6.47 4.99 -2.37
CA ALA A 47 6.40 4.49 -3.73
C ALA A 47 5.43 5.32 -4.59
N VAL A 48 4.25 5.66 -4.05
CA VAL A 48 3.28 6.54 -4.71
C VAL A 48 3.86 7.93 -4.91
N THR A 49 4.49 8.51 -3.89
CA THR A 49 5.11 9.84 -3.97
C THR A 49 6.16 9.89 -5.08
N ASN A 50 7.01 8.87 -5.16
CA ASN A 50 8.03 8.77 -6.18
C ASN A 50 7.45 8.54 -7.57
N ALA A 51 6.40 7.72 -7.70
CA ALA A 51 5.72 7.54 -8.96
C ALA A 51 5.09 8.86 -9.46
N VAL A 52 4.35 9.58 -8.61
CA VAL A 52 3.73 10.87 -8.96
C VAL A 52 4.79 11.88 -9.40
N LYS A 53 5.92 11.98 -8.69
CA LYS A 53 6.95 12.98 -8.98
C LYS A 53 7.84 12.64 -10.18
N HIS A 54 8.08 11.36 -10.44
CA HIS A 54 9.21 10.95 -11.29
C HIS A 54 8.86 10.01 -12.44
N SER A 55 7.69 9.36 -12.44
CA SER A 55 7.39 8.33 -13.45
C SER A 55 6.92 8.88 -14.80
N GLY A 56 6.31 10.06 -14.82
CA GLY A 56 5.56 10.55 -15.99
C GLY A 56 4.32 9.70 -16.34
N ALA A 57 3.86 8.84 -15.43
CA ALA A 57 2.73 7.95 -15.66
C ALA A 57 1.38 8.67 -15.51
N GLU A 58 0.37 8.15 -16.20
CA GLU A 58 -1.01 8.63 -16.09
C GLU A 58 -1.84 7.85 -15.05
N ARG A 59 -1.32 6.74 -14.52
CA ARG A 59 -1.98 5.88 -13.52
C ARG A 59 -0.95 5.11 -12.71
N ILE A 60 -1.29 4.82 -11.44
CA ILE A 60 -0.51 3.96 -10.55
C ILE A 60 -1.31 2.69 -10.23
N GLY A 61 -0.65 1.53 -10.26
CA GLY A 61 -1.20 0.27 -9.73
C GLY A 61 -0.45 -0.14 -8.47
N SER A 62 -1.17 -0.45 -7.40
CA SER A 62 -0.59 -0.90 -6.12
C SER A 62 -1.31 -2.15 -5.61
N ARG A 63 -0.56 -3.14 -5.14
CA ARG A 63 -1.12 -4.36 -4.56
C ARG A 63 -0.42 -4.71 -3.25
N ALA A 64 -1.18 -4.78 -2.17
CA ALA A 64 -0.76 -5.37 -0.91
C ALA A 64 -1.22 -6.82 -0.88
N ALA A 65 -0.30 -7.78 -0.87
CA ALA A 65 -0.63 -9.20 -0.78
C ALA A 65 0.34 -9.92 0.15
N ALA A 66 -0.13 -10.99 0.80
CA ALA A 66 0.78 -11.86 1.54
C ALA A 66 1.75 -12.51 0.54
N ALA A 67 3.05 -12.44 0.82
CA ALA A 67 4.03 -13.15 0.02
C ALA A 67 3.66 -14.64 0.00
N ARG A 68 3.44 -15.20 -1.19
CA ARG A 68 3.36 -16.65 -1.35
C ARG A 68 4.76 -17.15 -1.03
N THR A 69 4.95 -17.68 0.18
CA THR A 69 6.23 -18.23 0.61
C THR A 69 6.65 -19.33 -0.36
N ARG A 70 7.55 -18.99 -1.28
CA ARG A 70 8.44 -19.93 -1.99
C ARG A 70 9.84 -19.84 -1.40
N TRP A 71 9.96 -19.67 -0.09
CA TRP A 71 11.21 -19.98 0.61
C TRP A 71 11.02 -21.37 1.20
N GLY A 72 11.22 -22.36 0.33
CA GLY A 72 11.16 -23.77 0.67
C GLY A 72 12.51 -24.42 0.40
N ALA A 73 13.04 -25.02 1.47
CA ALA A 73 14.15 -25.97 1.59
C ALA A 73 15.56 -25.46 1.28
#